data_AF-A0AAU5F7H4-F1
#
_entry.id   AF-A0AAU5F7H4-F1
#
_cell.length_a   1.000
_cell.length_b   1.000
_cell.length_c   1.000
_cell.angle_alpha   90.00
_cell.angle_beta   90.00
_cell.angle_gamma   90.00
#
_symmetry.space_group_name_H-M   'P 1'
#
loop_
_entity.id
_entity.type
_entity.pdbx_description
1 polymer ?
#
loop_
_entity_poly.entity_id
_entity_poly.type
_entity_poly.pdbx_seq_one_letter_code
_entity_poly.pdbx_strand_id
1 'polypeptide(L)' 'MSTCLVSGDLAAAEVAVSPSTIRKWVQLGHLRSAGRQGRRLLYRLEDVFAAERSVHREEIE' A
#
# COMPACT_ATOMS: atom_id res chain seq x y z
N MET A 1 -4.89 -5.49 -16.36
CA MET A 1 -5.88 -4.44 -16.05
C MET A 1 -6.85 -4.95 -14.98
N SER A 2 -6.41 -5.05 -13.74
CA SER A 2 -7.32 -5.23 -12.60
C SER A 2 -7.09 -4.07 -11.64
N THR A 3 -7.81 -2.98 -11.86
CA THR A 3 -7.73 -1.75 -11.05
C THR A 3 -8.57 -1.90 -9.78
N CYS A 4 -8.29 -2.94 -8.99
CA CYS A 4 -8.98 -3.12 -7.71
C CYS A 4 -8.45 -2.06 -6.74
N LEU A 5 -9.30 -1.08 -6.43
CA LEU A 5 -9.01 -0.05 -5.45
C LEU A 5 -9.42 -0.55 -4.06
N VAL A 6 -8.47 -0.59 -3.16
CA VAL A 6 -8.64 -1.06 -1.79
C VAL A 6 -8.37 0.06 -0.79
N SER A 7 -9.05 0.05 0.36
CA SER A 7 -8.73 0.98 1.44
C SER A 7 -7.39 0.65 2.08
N GLY A 8 -6.82 1.57 2.85
CA GLY A 8 -5.58 1.31 3.58
C GLY A 8 -5.65 0.12 4.54
N ASP A 9 -6.80 -0.08 5.19
CA ASP A 9 -7.00 -1.20 6.12
C ASP A 9 -7.07 -2.54 5.37
N LEU A 10 -7.75 -2.59 4.22
CA LEU A 10 -7.82 -3.78 3.38
C LEU A 10 -6.46 -4.07 2.73
N ALA A 11 -5.79 -3.04 2.20
CA ALA A 11 -4.43 -3.16 1.68
C ALA A 11 -3.48 -3.76 2.71
N ALA A 12 -3.55 -3.31 3.96
CA ALA A 12 -2.73 -3.83 5.04
C ALA A 12 -2.98 -5.34 5.29
N ALA A 13 -4.25 -5.75 5.29
CA ALA A 13 -4.63 -7.16 5.44
C ALA A 13 -4.11 -8.04 4.29
N GLU A 14 -4.17 -7.56 3.05
CA GLU A 14 -3.74 -8.31 1.86
C GLU A 14 -2.24 -8.64 1.84
N VAL A 15 -1.41 -7.74 2.39
CA VAL A 15 0.04 -7.96 2.53
C VAL A 15 0.47 -8.35 3.95
N ALA A 16 -0.49 -8.69 4.82
CA ALA A 16 -0.27 -9.08 6.22
C ALA A 16 0.58 -8.08 7.03
N VAL A 17 0.47 -6.78 6.76
CA VAL A 17 1.15 -5.72 7.50
C VAL A 17 0.17 -4.91 8.36
N SER A 18 0.69 -4.07 9.23
CA SER A 18 -0.14 -3.12 9.99
C SER A 18 -0.60 -1.94 9.10
N PRO A 19 -1.79 -1.35 9.33
CA PRO A 19 -2.20 -0.13 8.63
C PRO A 19 -1.25 1.05 8.82
N SER A 20 -0.49 1.08 9.92
CA SER A 20 0.61 2.05 10.13
C SER A 20 1.78 1.85 9.17
N THR A 21 2.09 0.61 8.79
CA THR A 21 3.12 0.29 7.79
C THR A 21 2.73 0.85 6.43
N ILE A 22 1.47 0.68 6.01
CA ILE A 22 0.94 1.28 4.77
C ILE A 22 1.11 2.80 4.78
N ARG A 23 0.80 3.46 5.90
CA ARG A 23 1.01 4.92 6.04
C ARG A 23 2.49 5.29 5.91
N LYS A 24 3.39 4.49 6.51
CA LYS A 24 4.83 4.69 6.43
C LYS A 24 5.32 4.55 4.99
N TRP A 25 4.85 3.55 4.25
CA TRP A 25 5.19 3.39 2.82
C TRP A 25 4.74 4.58 1.98
N VAL A 26 3.57 5.15 2.28
CA VAL A 26 3.10 6.38 1.60
C VAL A 26 3.96 7.59 1.95
N GLN A 27 4.33 7.74 3.23
CA GLN A 27 5.20 8.83 3.68
C GLN A 27 6.61 8.76 3.09
N LEU A 28 7.15 7.55 2.96
CA LEU A 28 8.46 7.29 2.35
C LEU A 28 8.41 7.32 0.81
N GLY A 29 7.22 7.37 0.21
CA GLY A 29 7.03 7.40 -1.24
C GLY A 29 7.09 6.04 -1.94
N HIS A 30 7.19 4.93 -1.20
CA HIS A 30 7.13 3.58 -1.75
C HIS A 30 5.72 3.20 -2.25
N LEU A 31 4.67 3.83 -1.71
CA LEU A 31 3.27 3.57 -2.10
C LEU A 31 2.55 4.86 -2.46
N ARG A 32 1.83 4.87 -3.59
CA ARG A 32 1.02 6.01 -4.02
C ARG A 32 -0.47 5.72 -3.85
N SER A 33 -1.21 6.68 -3.29
CA SER A 33 -2.67 6.60 -3.29
C SER A 33 -3.20 6.79 -4.71
N ALA A 34 -4.03 5.86 -5.16
CA ALA A 34 -4.67 5.91 -6.47
C ALA A 34 -5.95 6.76 -6.48
N GLY A 35 -6.49 7.07 -5.30
CA GLY A 35 -7.64 7.96 -5.16
C GLY A 35 -8.02 8.18 -3.70
N ARG A 36 -9.15 8.83 -3.50
CA ARG A 36 -9.74 9.04 -2.17
C ARG A 36 -11.25 8.86 -2.23
N GLN A 37 -11.80 8.09 -1.31
CA GLN A 37 -13.24 7.95 -1.11
C GLN A 37 -13.63 8.67 0.19
N GLY A 38 -14.15 9.89 0.05
CA GLY A 38 -14.43 10.77 1.19
C GLY A 38 -13.16 11.14 1.94
N ARG A 39 -13.01 10.63 3.17
CA ARG A 39 -11.82 10.81 4.02
C ARG A 39 -10.82 9.66 3.94
N ARG A 40 -11.17 8.54 3.29
CA ARG A 40 -10.32 7.34 3.19
C ARG A 40 -9.51 7.38 1.91
N LEU A 41 -8.19 7.19 2.01
CA LEU A 41 -7.33 6.99 0.85
C LEU A 41 -7.55 5.59 0.27
N LEU A 42 -7.57 5.52 -1.05
CA LEU A 42 -7.65 4.27 -1.82
C LEU A 42 -6.31 4.01 -2.50
N TYR A 43 -5.93 2.75 -2.51
CA TYR A 43 -4.67 2.26 -3.07
C TYR A 43 -4.98 1.22 -4.13
N ARG A 44 -4.16 1.17 -5.17
CA ARG A 44 -4.21 0.05 -6.10
C ARG A 44 -3.55 -1.14 -5.43
N LEU A 45 -4.21 -2.28 -5.49
CA LEU A 45 -3.67 -3.50 -4.91
C LEU A 45 -2.30 -3.88 -5.56
N GLU A 46 -2.13 -3.60 -6.85
CA GLU A 46 -0.87 -3.83 -7.57
C GLU A 46 0.30 -3.00 -7.01
N ASP A 47 0.05 -1.74 -6.65
CA ASP A 47 1.04 -0.84 -6.06
C ASP A 47 1.38 -1.25 -4.63
N VAL A 48 0.40 -1.76 -3.87
CA VAL A 48 0.61 -2.27 -2.50
C VAL A 48 1.57 -3.46 -2.51
N PHE A 49 1.35 -4.42 -3.40
CA PHE A 49 2.27 -5.56 -3.56
C PHE A 49 3.64 -5.15 -4.11
N ALA A 50 3.71 -4.13 -4.98
CA ALA A 50 5.00 -3.62 -5.45
C ALA A 50 5.80 -2.94 -4.33
N ALA A 51 5.11 -2.16 -3.49
CA ALA A 51 5.71 -1.53 -2.32
C ALA A 51 6.23 -2.57 -1.32
N GLU A 52 5.44 -3.60 -1.02
CA GLU A 52 5.83 -4.71 -0.13
C GLU A 52 7.13 -5.37 -0.59
N ARG A 53 7.21 -5.77 -1.86
CA ARG A 53 8.42 -6.38 -2.41
C ARG A 53 9.64 -5.47 -2.42
N SER A 54 9.41 -4.17 -2.62
CA SER A 54 10.51 -3.19 -2.64
C SER A 54 11.11 -3.03 -1.25
N VAL A 55 10.25 -2.89 -0.23
CA VAL A 55 10.68 -2.79 1.17
C VAL A 55 11.32 -4.09 1.66
N HIS A 56 10.78 -5.25 1.29
CA HIS A 56 11.38 -6.54 1.63
C HIS A 56 12.76 -6.75 1.01
N ARG A 57 13.01 -6.18 -0.18
CA ARG A 57 14.33 -6.22 -0.81
C ARG A 57 15.33 -5.32 -0.07
N GLU A 58 14.90 -4.11 0.31
CA GLU A 58 15.74 -3.15 1.03
C GLU A 58 16.12 -3.63 2.44
N GLU A 59 15.33 -4.50 3.07
CA GLU A 59 15.65 -5.06 4.40
C GLU A 59 16.69 -6.20 4.35
N ILE A 60 16.89 -6.84 3.19
CA ILE A 60 17.81 -7.98 3.03
C ILE A 60 19.22 -7.53 2.59
N GLU A 61 19.40 -6.27 2.20
CA GLU A 61 20.68 -5.68 1.78
C GLU A 61 21.41 -4.97 2.94
#